data_AF-A0A524N9I3-F1
#
_entry.id   AF-A0A524N9I3-F1
#
_cell.length_a   1.000
_cell.length_b   1.000
_cell.length_c   1.000
_cell.angle_alpha   90.00
_cell.angle_beta   90.00
_cell.angle_gamma   90.00
#
_symmetry.space_group_name_H-M   'P 1'
#
loop_
_entity.id
_entity.type
_entity.pdbx_description
1 polymer ?
#
loop_
_entity_poly.entity_id
_entity_poly.type
_entity_poly.pdbx_seq_one_letter_code
_entity_poly.pdbx_strand_id
1 'polypeptide(L)'
;MAWAATLLTDLIGRWSKRNRDFVGQYDHERIDRDELVRLFGRYGSDRLNARLDELDDALWPFSDPGGPANSLDEFERSGVESADDIVEVFRDRFFFGCEADDPSNATAFDTRRNPNGIRLNAVFSSDVGHWDVPDNRGVLAEAWELVEDGLITEADFRDFTFSNPVGLYSATNPDFFRGTVVEEAAGRIRR
;
A
#
# COMPACT_ATOMS: atom_id res chain seq x y z
N MET A 1 2.07 -10.21 3.49
CA MET A 1 1.67 -9.39 2.30
C MET A 1 0.39 -8.55 2.41
N ALA A 2 -0.56 -8.86 3.30
CA ALA A 2 -1.83 -8.12 3.37
C ALA A 2 -1.68 -6.59 3.52
N TRP A 3 -0.67 -6.14 4.28
CA TRP A 3 -0.40 -4.71 4.47
C TRP A 3 -0.04 -4.00 3.16
N ALA A 4 0.69 -4.65 2.25
CA ALA A 4 1.12 -4.05 0.98
C ALA A 4 -0.08 -3.87 0.03
N ALA A 5 -0.98 -4.86 -0.02
CA ALA A 5 -2.22 -4.77 -0.78
C ALA A 5 -3.16 -3.68 -0.23
N THR A 6 -3.26 -3.57 1.10
CA THR A 6 -3.98 -2.47 1.75
C THR A 6 -3.36 -1.13 1.43
N LEU A 7 -2.03 -1.00 1.48
CA LEU A 7 -1.33 0.24 1.17
C LEU A 7 -1.61 0.70 -0.28
N LEU A 8 -1.54 -0.21 -1.25
CA LEU A 8 -1.88 0.09 -2.64
C LEU A 8 -3.32 0.61 -2.77
N THR A 9 -4.28 -0.11 -2.16
CA THR A 9 -5.70 0.27 -2.18
C THR A 9 -5.93 1.62 -1.53
N ASP A 10 -5.29 1.87 -0.39
CA ASP A 10 -5.39 3.13 0.33
C ASP A 10 -4.78 4.29 -0.44
N LEU A 11 -3.64 4.10 -1.10
CA LEU A 11 -3.00 5.14 -1.91
C LEU A 11 -3.86 5.51 -3.11
N ILE A 12 -4.45 4.54 -3.80
CA ILE A 12 -5.42 4.79 -4.88
C ILE A 12 -6.64 5.54 -4.33
N GLY A 13 -7.16 5.11 -3.18
CA GLY A 13 -8.28 5.76 -2.51
C GLY A 13 -7.98 7.21 -2.12
N ARG A 14 -6.78 7.49 -1.60
CA ARG A 14 -6.33 8.85 -1.31
C ARG A 14 -6.14 9.67 -2.58
N TRP A 15 -5.53 9.11 -3.63
CA TRP A 15 -5.38 9.78 -4.92
C TRP A 15 -6.73 10.23 -5.45
N SER A 16 -7.76 9.39 -5.41
CA SER A 16 -9.10 9.72 -5.91
C SER A 16 -9.79 10.90 -5.20
N LYS A 17 -9.29 11.30 -4.02
CA LYS A 17 -9.89 12.34 -3.17
C LYS A 17 -8.98 13.55 -2.97
N ARG A 18 -7.66 13.34 -3.01
CA ARG A 18 -6.66 14.31 -2.54
C ARG A 18 -5.65 14.71 -3.62
N ASN A 19 -5.89 14.33 -4.87
CA ASN A 19 -5.17 14.92 -6.01
C ASN A 19 -5.66 16.35 -6.31
N ARG A 20 -4.93 17.05 -7.19
CA ARG A 20 -5.19 18.45 -7.58
C ARG A 20 -6.63 18.77 -7.99
N ASP A 21 -7.33 17.82 -8.61
CA ASP A 21 -8.66 18.03 -9.16
C ASP A 21 -9.76 17.87 -8.08
N PHE A 22 -9.50 17.08 -7.02
CA PHE A 22 -10.52 16.71 -6.04
C PHE A 22 -10.27 17.25 -4.63
N VAL A 23 -9.04 17.56 -4.23
CA VAL A 23 -8.77 17.98 -2.84
C VAL A 23 -9.56 19.23 -2.45
N GLY A 24 -9.81 20.13 -3.41
CA GLY A 24 -10.61 21.35 -3.21
C GLY A 24 -12.10 21.10 -2.92
N GLN A 25 -12.58 19.86 -3.01
CA GLN A 25 -13.90 19.46 -2.48
C GLN A 25 -13.93 19.42 -0.95
N TYR A 26 -12.75 19.31 -0.32
CA TYR A 26 -12.57 19.24 1.13
C TYR A 26 -12.04 20.56 1.70
N ASP A 27 -12.14 21.64 0.93
CA ASP A 27 -11.75 22.98 1.35
C ASP A 27 -12.73 23.52 2.40
N HIS A 28 -12.24 23.67 3.64
CA HIS A 28 -13.04 24.14 4.76
C HIS A 28 -13.46 25.61 4.64
N GLU A 29 -12.75 26.41 3.84
CA GLU A 29 -13.06 27.83 3.62
C GLU A 29 -14.34 28.00 2.81
N ARG A 30 -14.77 26.95 2.08
CA ARG A 30 -15.99 26.95 1.27
C ARG A 30 -17.26 26.66 2.08
N ILE A 31 -17.13 26.31 3.36
CA ILE A 31 -18.28 26.04 4.23
C ILE A 31 -18.83 27.36 4.78
N ASP A 32 -20.11 27.62 4.49
CA ASP A 32 -20.86 28.76 5.04
C ASP A 32 -21.12 28.57 6.54
N ARG A 33 -20.28 29.22 7.36
CA ARG A 33 -20.34 29.15 8.82
C ARG A 33 -21.63 29.77 9.38
N ASP A 34 -22.07 30.88 8.80
CA ASP A 34 -23.27 31.58 9.25
C ASP A 34 -24.52 30.71 9.03
N GLU A 35 -24.60 30.05 7.88
CA GLU A 35 -25.68 29.11 7.58
C GLU A 35 -25.64 27.87 8.50
N LEU A 36 -24.45 27.32 8.80
CA LEU A 36 -24.29 26.24 9.78
C LEU A 36 -24.83 26.62 11.16
N VAL A 37 -24.44 27.80 11.67
CA VAL A 37 -24.94 28.33 12.95
C VAL A 37 -26.45 28.50 12.90
N ARG A 38 -27.01 29.02 11.79
CA ARG A 38 -28.46 29.17 11.62
C ARG A 38 -29.20 27.83 11.64
N LEU A 39 -28.66 26.81 10.96
CA LEU A 39 -29.24 25.47 10.92
C LEU A 39 -29.19 24.79 12.28
N PHE A 40 -28.07 24.89 13.00
CA PHE A 40 -27.99 24.38 14.36
C PHE A 40 -28.95 25.10 15.32
N GLY A 41 -29.05 26.42 15.26
CA GLY A 41 -30.02 27.15 16.08
C GLY A 41 -31.46 26.73 15.82
N ARG A 42 -31.80 26.33 14.59
CA ARG A 42 -33.16 25.91 14.21
C ARG A 42 -33.49 24.46 14.54
N TYR A 43 -32.53 23.54 14.41
CA TYR A 43 -32.78 22.10 14.46
C TYR A 43 -31.94 21.36 15.52
N GLY A 44 -30.95 22.03 16.10
CA GLY A 44 -30.06 21.48 17.12
C GLY A 44 -30.72 21.37 18.48
N SER A 45 -30.19 20.47 19.31
CA SER A 45 -30.60 20.34 20.71
C SER A 45 -30.12 21.53 21.54
N ASP A 46 -30.78 21.80 22.67
CA ASP A 46 -30.36 22.83 23.64
C ASP A 46 -28.89 22.68 24.07
N ARG A 47 -28.42 21.42 24.20
CA ARG A 47 -27.02 21.11 24.54
C ARG A 47 -26.03 21.56 23.47
N LEU A 48 -26.39 21.42 22.19
CA LEU A 48 -25.57 21.86 21.07
C LEU A 48 -25.61 23.39 20.94
N ASN A 49 -26.80 23.98 21.06
CA ASN A 49 -27.01 25.42 20.94
C ASN A 49 -26.27 26.22 22.03
N ALA A 50 -26.11 25.64 23.22
CA ALA A 50 -25.34 26.23 24.33
C ALA A 50 -23.82 26.30 24.10
N ARG A 51 -23.32 25.74 22.98
CA ARG A 51 -21.88 25.63 22.64
C ARG A 51 -21.57 26.09 21.21
N LEU A 52 -22.49 26.81 20.56
CA LEU A 52 -22.29 27.24 19.16
C LEU A 52 -21.16 28.26 19.00
N ASP A 53 -20.80 28.97 20.05
CA ASP A 53 -19.62 29.83 20.13
C ASP A 53 -18.30 29.05 20.05
N GLU A 54 -18.31 27.76 20.40
CA GLU A 54 -17.16 26.84 20.33
C GLU A 54 -17.12 26.07 18.99
N LEU A 55 -17.99 26.40 18.02
CA LEU A 55 -18.15 25.62 16.79
C LEU A 55 -16.87 25.59 15.94
N ASP A 56 -16.15 26.70 15.82
CA ASP A 56 -14.92 26.75 15.03
C ASP A 56 -13.80 25.92 15.66
N ASP A 57 -13.66 25.96 16.99
CA ASP A 57 -12.71 25.11 17.72
C ASP A 57 -13.06 23.63 17.58
N ALA A 58 -14.34 23.29 17.55
CA ALA A 58 -14.80 21.91 17.34
C ALA A 58 -14.57 21.42 15.90
N LEU A 59 -14.62 22.31 14.91
CA LEU A 59 -14.40 21.98 13.50
C LEU A 59 -12.92 22.01 13.10
N TRP A 60 -12.07 22.71 13.85
CA TRP A 60 -10.64 22.86 13.58
C TRP A 60 -9.92 21.51 13.31
N PRO A 61 -10.06 20.46 14.14
CA PRO A 61 -9.36 19.17 13.92
C PRO A 61 -9.73 18.47 12.61
N PHE A 62 -10.86 18.83 12.02
CA PHE A 62 -11.40 18.24 10.79
C PHE A 62 -11.21 19.15 9.57
N SER A 63 -10.82 20.41 9.82
CA SER A 63 -10.72 21.46 8.80
C SER A 63 -9.27 21.67 8.36
N ASP A 64 -8.30 21.65 9.29
CA ASP A 64 -6.91 21.95 8.95
C ASP A 64 -5.93 21.17 9.84
N PRO A 65 -5.23 20.14 9.30
CA PRO A 65 -4.20 19.43 10.05
C PRO A 65 -2.88 20.22 10.18
N GLY A 66 -2.84 21.52 9.81
CA GLY A 66 -1.62 22.33 9.87
C GLY A 66 -0.68 22.07 8.69
N GLY A 67 -1.24 21.65 7.54
CA GLY A 67 -0.49 21.56 6.29
C GLY A 67 -0.15 22.95 5.78
N PRO A 68 0.84 23.10 4.87
CA PRO A 68 1.06 24.39 4.23
C PRO A 68 -0.25 24.84 3.59
N ALA A 69 -0.79 25.96 4.07
CA ALA A 69 -1.85 26.68 3.40
C ALA A 69 -1.43 26.76 1.92
N ASN A 70 -2.24 26.17 1.02
CA ASN A 70 -2.04 26.09 -0.44
C ASN A 70 -1.46 24.80 -1.05
N SER A 71 -1.24 23.71 -0.31
CA SER A 71 -1.01 22.41 -0.98
C SER A 71 -2.32 21.82 -1.50
N LEU A 72 -2.84 22.38 -2.59
CA LEU A 72 -4.01 21.89 -3.32
C LEU A 72 -3.75 20.57 -4.05
N ASP A 73 -2.58 19.96 -3.91
CA ASP A 73 -2.29 18.63 -4.44
C ASP A 73 -1.31 17.89 -3.53
N GLU A 74 -1.79 16.89 -2.80
CA GLU A 74 -0.93 16.12 -1.89
C GLU A 74 0.07 15.21 -2.61
N PHE A 75 -0.08 15.04 -3.92
CA PHE A 75 0.74 14.16 -4.72
C PHE A 75 1.72 14.93 -5.63
N GLU A 76 1.70 16.26 -5.63
CA GLU A 76 2.51 17.11 -6.52
C GLU A 76 3.99 16.70 -6.54
N ARG A 77 4.58 16.48 -5.35
CA ARG A 77 5.99 16.11 -5.20
C ARG A 77 6.32 14.67 -5.60
N SER A 78 5.31 13.81 -5.70
CA SER A 78 5.49 12.41 -6.06
C SER A 78 5.58 12.19 -7.57
N GLY A 79 5.09 13.15 -8.38
CA GLY A 79 5.02 13.03 -9.83
C GLY A 79 3.96 12.03 -10.33
N VAL A 80 3.05 11.59 -9.46
CA VAL A 80 1.89 10.77 -9.81
C VAL A 80 0.86 11.67 -10.48
N GLU A 81 0.40 11.28 -11.67
CA GLU A 81 -0.64 11.97 -12.45
C GLU A 81 -1.91 11.11 -12.60
N SER A 82 -1.84 9.82 -12.25
CA SER A 82 -2.96 8.89 -12.31
C SER A 82 -2.90 7.79 -11.25
N ALA A 83 -4.03 7.13 -10.99
CA ALA A 83 -4.05 5.93 -10.15
C ALA A 83 -3.22 4.78 -10.77
N ASP A 84 -3.12 4.74 -12.10
CA ASP A 84 -2.35 3.73 -12.80
C ASP A 84 -0.85 3.90 -12.58
N ASP A 85 -0.35 5.12 -12.36
CA ASP A 85 1.06 5.36 -12.02
C ASP A 85 1.40 4.75 -10.66
N ILE A 86 0.48 4.83 -9.69
CA ILE A 86 0.63 4.17 -8.38
C ILE A 86 0.71 2.66 -8.58
N VAL A 87 -0.21 2.09 -9.37
CA VAL A 87 -0.23 0.66 -9.69
C VAL A 87 1.08 0.24 -10.37
N GLU A 88 1.61 1.05 -11.30
CA GLU A 88 2.89 0.80 -11.96
C GLU A 88 4.04 0.75 -10.97
N VAL A 89 4.15 1.71 -10.06
CA VAL A 89 5.21 1.71 -9.04
C VAL A 89 5.16 0.43 -8.19
N PHE A 90 3.97 0.00 -7.76
CA PHE A 90 3.81 -1.22 -6.96
C PHE A 90 4.14 -2.50 -7.74
N ARG A 91 3.76 -2.56 -9.01
CA ARG A 91 4.03 -3.70 -9.89
C ARG A 91 5.50 -3.80 -10.27
N ASP A 92 6.12 -2.67 -10.60
CA ASP A 92 7.40 -2.69 -11.31
C ASP A 92 8.60 -2.37 -10.41
N ARG A 93 8.40 -1.59 -9.34
CA ARG A 93 9.49 -1.00 -8.55
C ARG A 93 9.50 -1.45 -7.08
N PHE A 94 8.35 -1.78 -6.50
CA PHE A 94 8.29 -2.22 -5.10
C PHE A 94 8.38 -3.74 -4.96
N PHE A 95 9.17 -4.15 -3.98
CA PHE A 95 9.37 -5.53 -3.57
C PHE A 95 9.16 -5.61 -2.06
N PHE A 96 8.51 -6.67 -1.60
CA PHE A 96 8.04 -6.78 -0.23
C PHE A 96 8.64 -8.05 0.40
N GLY A 97 9.55 -7.88 1.35
CA GLY A 97 10.08 -9.00 2.13
C GLY A 97 8.97 -9.61 2.99
N CYS A 98 8.85 -10.94 2.98
CA CYS A 98 7.81 -11.65 3.71
C CYS A 98 8.37 -12.85 4.44
N GLU A 99 7.92 -13.04 5.67
CA GLU A 99 8.13 -14.25 6.46
C GLU A 99 7.62 -15.49 5.70
N ALA A 100 8.28 -16.62 5.94
CA ALA A 100 8.09 -17.84 5.19
C ALA A 100 6.68 -18.44 5.36
N ASP A 101 6.23 -18.54 6.60
CA ASP A 101 5.00 -19.20 7.04
C ASP A 101 3.77 -18.28 7.05
N ASP A 102 3.90 -17.00 6.67
CA ASP A 102 2.77 -16.05 6.65
C ASP A 102 1.74 -16.43 5.56
N PRO A 103 0.53 -16.91 5.93
CA PRO A 103 -0.51 -17.25 4.95
C PRO A 103 -1.01 -16.04 4.17
N SER A 104 -0.78 -14.82 4.67
CA SER A 104 -1.15 -13.59 3.98
C SER A 104 -0.35 -13.37 2.70
N ASN A 105 0.78 -14.07 2.51
CA ASN A 105 1.59 -14.06 1.29
C ASN A 105 0.76 -14.37 0.03
N ALA A 106 -0.27 -15.20 0.15
CA ALA A 106 -1.21 -15.49 -0.94
C ALA A 106 -1.91 -14.25 -1.51
N THR A 107 -2.09 -13.20 -0.70
CA THR A 107 -2.71 -11.93 -1.13
C THR A 107 -1.90 -11.26 -2.25
N ALA A 108 -0.58 -11.49 -2.32
CA ALA A 108 0.24 -10.96 -3.41
C ALA A 108 -0.21 -11.46 -4.79
N PHE A 109 -0.79 -12.65 -4.85
CA PHE A 109 -1.10 -13.34 -6.09
C PHE A 109 -2.60 -13.36 -6.43
N ASP A 110 -3.48 -12.86 -5.55
CA ASP A 110 -4.93 -12.79 -5.81
C ASP A 110 -5.30 -11.60 -6.74
N THR A 111 -5.14 -11.82 -8.04
CA THR A 111 -5.47 -10.84 -9.10
C THR A 111 -6.94 -10.45 -9.18
N ARG A 112 -7.84 -11.15 -8.46
CA ARG A 112 -9.25 -10.75 -8.39
C ARG A 112 -9.49 -9.62 -7.39
N ARG A 113 -8.58 -9.46 -6.41
CA ARG A 113 -8.70 -8.49 -5.32
C ARG A 113 -7.73 -7.33 -5.48
N ASN A 114 -6.54 -7.58 -5.99
CA ASN A 114 -5.54 -6.54 -6.16
C ASN A 114 -6.00 -5.51 -7.22
N PRO A 115 -5.85 -4.20 -6.96
CA PRO A 115 -6.17 -3.16 -7.94
C PRO A 115 -5.52 -3.42 -9.30
N ASN A 116 -6.30 -3.20 -10.36
CA ASN A 116 -5.92 -3.48 -11.76
C ASN A 116 -5.47 -4.93 -12.02
N GLY A 117 -5.83 -5.87 -11.14
CA GLY A 117 -5.49 -7.29 -11.25
C GLY A 117 -4.01 -7.58 -11.22
N ILE A 118 -3.20 -6.71 -10.61
CA ILE A 118 -1.75 -6.93 -10.53
C ILE A 118 -1.39 -8.04 -9.54
N ARG A 119 -0.24 -8.67 -9.77
CA ARG A 119 0.46 -9.48 -8.77
C ARG A 119 1.51 -8.58 -8.11
N LEU A 120 1.64 -8.64 -6.80
CA LEU A 120 2.63 -7.89 -6.04
C LEU A 120 3.92 -8.69 -5.91
N ASN A 121 5.07 -8.01 -5.88
CA ASN A 121 6.37 -8.69 -5.81
C ASN A 121 6.70 -9.10 -4.36
N ALA A 122 6.01 -10.13 -3.85
CA ALA A 122 6.38 -10.78 -2.60
C ALA A 122 7.74 -11.46 -2.75
N VAL A 123 8.63 -11.28 -1.79
CA VAL A 123 9.99 -11.81 -1.75
C VAL A 123 10.15 -12.62 -0.49
N PHE A 124 10.48 -13.89 -0.65
CA PHE A 124 10.78 -14.78 0.46
C PHE A 124 11.90 -14.23 1.34
N SER A 125 11.65 -14.20 2.65
CA SER A 125 12.61 -13.91 3.70
C SER A 125 12.51 -14.98 4.77
N SER A 126 13.65 -15.49 5.22
CA SER A 126 13.69 -16.58 6.20
C SER A 126 13.54 -16.14 7.65
N ASP A 127 13.76 -14.84 7.91
CA ASP A 127 13.85 -14.20 9.25
C ASP A 127 14.65 -14.98 10.32
N VAL A 128 15.61 -15.79 9.88
CA VAL A 128 16.44 -16.64 10.74
C VAL A 128 17.24 -15.75 11.69
N GLY A 129 16.96 -15.87 12.99
CA GLY A 129 17.50 -15.02 14.03
C GLY A 129 16.41 -14.29 14.83
N HIS A 130 15.17 -14.28 14.33
CA HIS A 130 14.00 -13.95 15.11
C HIS A 130 13.54 -15.17 15.95
N TRP A 131 12.82 -14.92 17.04
CA TRP A 131 12.48 -15.94 18.06
C TRP A 131 11.37 -16.90 17.61
N ASP A 132 10.72 -16.59 16.51
CA ASP A 132 9.63 -17.31 15.87
C ASP A 132 10.08 -18.36 14.84
N VAL A 133 11.37 -18.43 14.51
CA VAL A 133 11.96 -19.50 13.68
C VAL A 133 12.74 -20.49 14.56
N PRO A 134 12.08 -21.46 15.24
CA PRO A 134 12.74 -22.37 16.18
C PRO A 134 13.63 -23.41 15.49
N ASP A 135 13.34 -23.76 14.22
CA ASP A 135 14.14 -24.70 13.42
C ASP A 135 14.40 -24.12 12.03
N ASN A 136 15.62 -23.64 11.81
CA ASN A 136 16.05 -23.06 10.54
C ASN A 136 16.03 -24.04 9.36
N ARG A 137 15.91 -25.35 9.61
CA ARG A 137 15.76 -26.37 8.56
C ARG A 137 14.34 -26.41 8.00
N GLY A 138 13.35 -25.89 8.73
CA GLY A 138 11.93 -25.92 8.39
C GLY A 138 11.48 -24.80 7.45
N VAL A 139 12.17 -23.65 7.45
CA VAL A 139 11.71 -22.40 6.81
C VAL A 139 11.19 -22.58 5.38
N LEU A 140 11.93 -23.29 4.52
CA LEU A 140 11.49 -23.46 3.14
C LEU A 140 10.32 -24.45 3.01
N ALA A 141 10.26 -25.46 3.88
CA ALA A 141 9.14 -26.39 3.94
C ALA A 141 7.87 -25.67 4.43
N GLU A 142 7.98 -24.84 5.46
CA GLU A 142 6.87 -24.02 5.97
C GLU A 142 6.34 -23.07 4.89
N ALA A 143 7.23 -22.41 4.12
CA ALA A 143 6.79 -21.60 2.98
C ALA A 143 6.06 -22.43 1.90
N TRP A 144 6.45 -23.70 1.71
CA TRP A 144 5.83 -24.60 0.74
C TRP A 144 4.42 -25.03 1.16
N GLU A 145 4.07 -24.96 2.44
CA GLU A 145 2.72 -25.25 2.93
C GLU A 145 1.67 -24.35 2.26
N LEU A 146 2.03 -23.13 1.84
CA LEU A 146 1.14 -22.26 1.04
C LEU A 146 0.67 -22.93 -0.27
N VAL A 147 1.51 -23.76 -0.86
CA VAL A 147 1.19 -24.55 -2.05
C VAL A 147 0.38 -25.79 -1.67
N GLU A 148 0.78 -26.50 -0.61
CA GLU A 148 0.10 -27.71 -0.13
C GLU A 148 -1.34 -27.43 0.29
N ASP A 149 -1.57 -26.29 0.94
CA ASP A 149 -2.89 -25.79 1.36
C ASP A 149 -3.69 -25.18 0.20
N GLY A 150 -3.10 -25.08 -1.00
CA GLY A 150 -3.75 -24.54 -2.18
C GLY A 150 -4.02 -23.03 -2.12
N LEU A 151 -3.30 -22.30 -1.27
CA LEU A 151 -3.41 -20.84 -1.18
C LEU A 151 -2.71 -20.15 -2.36
N ILE A 152 -1.63 -20.74 -2.85
CA ILE A 152 -0.89 -20.30 -4.03
C ILE A 152 -0.55 -21.50 -4.93
N THR A 153 -0.22 -21.24 -6.19
CA THR A 153 0.26 -22.25 -7.13
C THR A 153 1.78 -22.46 -7.05
N GLU A 154 2.29 -23.55 -7.61
CA GLU A 154 3.75 -23.76 -7.72
C GLU A 154 4.45 -22.63 -8.50
N ALA A 155 3.76 -22.06 -9.50
CA ALA A 155 4.28 -20.92 -10.27
C ALA A 155 4.37 -19.65 -9.39
N ASP A 156 3.37 -19.40 -8.55
CA ASP A 156 3.39 -18.32 -7.56
C ASP A 156 4.53 -18.52 -6.56
N PHE A 157 4.73 -19.74 -6.08
CA PHE A 157 5.83 -20.07 -5.16
C PHE A 157 7.21 -19.86 -5.80
N ARG A 158 7.37 -20.22 -7.07
CA ARG A 158 8.58 -19.91 -7.85
C ARG A 158 8.81 -18.41 -7.93
N ASP A 159 7.76 -17.62 -8.13
CA ASP A 159 7.89 -16.16 -8.17
C ASP A 159 8.28 -15.60 -6.79
N PHE A 160 7.65 -16.09 -5.73
CA PHE A 160 7.92 -15.71 -4.34
C PHE A 160 9.36 -15.98 -3.90
N THR A 161 9.87 -17.18 -4.22
CA THR A 161 11.18 -17.67 -3.74
C THR A 161 12.33 -17.39 -4.70
N PHE A 162 12.05 -17.11 -5.98
CA PHE A 162 13.10 -16.95 -7.00
C PHE A 162 12.88 -15.76 -7.94
N SER A 163 11.79 -15.73 -8.72
CA SER A 163 11.65 -14.72 -9.80
C SER A 163 11.64 -13.29 -9.26
N ASN A 164 10.89 -13.02 -8.17
CA ASN A 164 10.81 -11.70 -7.55
C ASN A 164 12.14 -11.29 -6.90
N PRO A 165 12.81 -12.13 -6.09
CA PRO A 165 14.16 -11.82 -5.61
C PRO A 165 15.16 -11.52 -6.74
N VAL A 166 15.15 -12.30 -7.83
CA VAL A 166 16.00 -12.02 -9.00
C VAL A 166 15.66 -10.65 -9.58
N GLY A 167 14.37 -10.33 -9.74
CA GLY A 167 13.91 -9.01 -10.17
C GLY A 167 14.42 -7.88 -9.27
N LEU A 168 14.31 -8.03 -7.95
CA LEU A 168 14.77 -7.04 -6.97
C LEU A 168 16.27 -6.76 -7.12
N TYR A 169 17.10 -7.80 -7.07
CA TYR A 169 18.56 -7.63 -7.06
C TYR A 169 19.12 -7.22 -8.43
N SER A 170 18.45 -7.59 -9.52
CA SER A 170 18.88 -7.23 -10.87
C SER A 170 18.35 -5.89 -11.38
N ALA A 171 17.34 -5.29 -10.71
CA ALA A 171 16.68 -4.07 -11.16
C ALA A 171 17.64 -2.89 -11.37
N THR A 172 18.65 -2.73 -10.51
CA THR A 172 19.65 -1.66 -10.61
C THR A 172 21.00 -2.14 -11.11
N ASN A 173 21.23 -3.47 -11.10
CA ASN A 173 22.46 -4.10 -11.56
C ASN A 173 22.14 -5.39 -12.35
N PRO A 174 22.04 -5.32 -13.69
CA PRO A 174 21.71 -6.48 -14.52
C PRO A 174 22.72 -7.65 -14.44
N ASP A 175 23.92 -7.39 -13.91
CA ASP A 175 25.01 -8.35 -13.74
C ASP A 175 25.12 -8.88 -12.30
N PHE A 176 24.15 -8.60 -11.43
CA PHE A 176 24.20 -8.97 -10.01
C PHE A 176 24.56 -10.44 -9.76
N PHE A 177 24.02 -11.35 -10.58
CA PHE A 177 24.23 -12.79 -10.45
C PHE A 177 25.38 -13.34 -11.30
N ARG A 178 26.16 -12.49 -11.98
CA ARG A 178 27.28 -12.94 -12.82
C ARG A 178 28.33 -13.69 -12.01
N GLY A 179 28.76 -14.84 -12.52
CA GLY A 179 29.73 -15.74 -11.89
C GLY A 179 29.14 -16.60 -10.77
N THR A 180 27.84 -16.52 -10.50
CA THR A 180 27.18 -17.36 -9.49
C THR A 180 26.63 -18.64 -10.11
N VAL A 181 26.39 -19.66 -9.29
CA VAL A 181 25.77 -20.92 -9.74
C VAL A 181 24.34 -20.74 -10.28
N VAL A 182 23.70 -19.60 -9.98
CA VAL A 182 22.35 -19.27 -10.45
C VAL A 182 22.35 -18.28 -11.62
N GLU A 183 23.51 -17.89 -12.16
CA GLU A 183 23.62 -16.90 -13.25
C GLU A 183 22.71 -17.23 -14.43
N GLU A 184 22.79 -18.48 -14.92
CA GLU A 184 22.00 -18.92 -16.06
C GLU A 184 20.49 -18.90 -15.75
N ALA A 185 20.10 -19.38 -14.58
CA ALA A 185 18.70 -19.41 -14.17
C ALA A 185 18.13 -17.99 -13.98
N ALA A 186 18.89 -17.09 -13.37
CA ALA A 186 18.53 -15.68 -13.21
C ALA A 186 18.45 -14.96 -14.57
N GLY A 187 19.35 -15.29 -15.51
CA GLY A 187 19.35 -14.74 -16.87
C GLY A 187 18.07 -15.05 -17.66
N ARG A 188 17.38 -16.16 -17.35
CA ARG A 188 16.10 -16.55 -17.97
C ARG A 188 14.88 -15.79 -17.42
N ILE A 189 15.01 -15.07 -16.30
CA ILE A 189 13.93 -14.30 -15.66
C ILE A 189 13.81 -12.89 -16.25
N ARG A 190 14.77 -12.44 -17.08
CA ARG A 190 14.86 -11.05 -17.55
C ARG A 190 13.52 -10.57 -18.16
N ARG A 191 12.97 -9.52 -17.52
CA ARG A 191 11.79 -8.77 -17.96
C ARG A 191 12.00 -8.13 -19.33
#